data_AF-A0A2N5A5F0-F1
#
_entry.id   AF-A0A2N5A5F0-F1
#
_cell.length_a   1.000
_cell.length_b   1.000
_cell.length_c   1.000
_cell.angle_alpha   90.00
_cell.angle_beta   90.00
_cell.angle_gamma   90.00
#
_symmetry.space_group_name_H-M   'P 1'
#
loop_
_entity.id
_entity.type
_entity.pdbx_description
1 polymer ?
#
loop_
_entity_poly.entity_id
_entity_poly.type
_entity_poly.pdbx_seq_one_letter_code
_entity_poly.pdbx_strand_id
1 'polypeptide(L)'
;AQVNGTFRCTADGAVALTLRQDSHQLSLSGQGTLSPDGRYLFRGTLQPRQGMPPLLALLVTRPASKNEPGRTPWQIQGKWLPQEQK
;
A
#
# COMPACT_ATOMS: atom_id res chain seq x y z
N ALA A 1 10.06 -6.86 -10.93
CA ALA A 1 8.99 -5.93 -10.47
C ALA A 1 9.62 -4.56 -10.29
N GLN A 2 8.95 -3.50 -10.69
CA GLN A 2 9.48 -2.13 -10.54
C GLN A 2 8.72 -1.43 -9.43
N VAL A 3 9.46 -0.78 -8.54
CA VAL A 3 8.93 0.04 -7.46
C VAL A 3 9.44 1.45 -7.64
N ASN A 4 8.52 2.39 -7.81
CA ASN A 4 8.81 3.81 -7.89
C ASN A 4 8.05 4.50 -6.76
N GLY A 5 8.71 5.42 -6.07
CA GLY A 5 8.05 6.19 -5.03
C GLY A 5 8.81 7.45 -4.69
N THR A 6 8.09 8.37 -4.06
CA THR A 6 8.65 9.61 -3.53
C THR A 6 8.37 9.68 -2.05
N PHE A 7 9.35 10.17 -1.30
CA PHE A 7 9.23 10.47 0.12
C PHE A 7 9.37 11.98 0.29
N ARG A 8 8.56 12.56 1.17
CA ARG A 8 8.63 13.96 1.55
C ARG A 8 8.38 14.11 3.04
N CYS A 9 9.10 15.01 3.69
CA CYS A 9 8.78 15.42 5.04
C CYS A 9 7.61 16.41 5.01
N THR A 10 6.68 16.28 5.93
CA THR A 10 5.58 17.22 6.16
C THR A 10 5.96 18.22 7.24
N ALA A 11 5.22 19.33 7.34
CA ALA A 11 5.53 20.40 8.30
C ALA A 11 5.44 19.96 9.77
N ASP A 12 4.61 18.95 10.06
CA ASP A 12 4.44 18.32 11.37
C ASP A 12 5.47 17.19 11.64
N GLY A 13 6.48 17.04 10.79
CA GLY A 13 7.57 16.09 10.96
C GLY A 13 7.25 14.65 10.56
N ALA A 14 6.06 14.37 10.03
CA ALA A 14 5.75 13.08 9.43
C ALA A 14 6.46 12.90 8.08
N VAL A 15 6.59 11.65 7.65
CA VAL A 15 7.04 11.29 6.31
C VAL A 15 5.82 10.91 5.49
N ALA A 16 5.51 11.68 4.46
CA ALA A 16 4.52 11.30 3.45
C ALA A 16 5.22 10.55 2.32
N LEU A 17 4.58 9.49 1.83
CA LEU A 17 5.08 8.68 0.72
C LEU A 17 4.02 8.54 -0.36
N THR A 18 4.45 8.55 -1.62
CA THR A 18 3.65 8.07 -2.76
C THR A 18 4.37 6.85 -3.32
N LEU A 19 3.66 5.74 -3.50
CA LEU A 19 4.22 4.48 -3.97
C LEU A 19 3.45 3.98 -5.19
N ARG A 20 4.19 3.52 -6.19
CA ARG A 20 3.67 2.72 -7.30
C ARG A 20 4.60 1.54 -7.54
N GLN A 21 4.05 0.35 -7.41
CA GLN A 21 4.70 -0.91 -7.70
C GLN A 21 3.94 -1.60 -8.81
N ASP A 22 4.64 -1.98 -9.88
CA ASP A 22 4.06 -2.71 -11.00
C ASP A 22 4.89 -3.96 -11.32
N SER A 23 4.19 -5.06 -11.51
CA SER A 23 4.79 -6.37 -11.78
C SER A 23 3.88 -7.17 -12.71
N HIS A 24 4.36 -8.33 -13.18
CA HIS A 24 3.57 -9.22 -14.03
C HIS A 24 2.31 -9.78 -13.34
N GLN A 25 2.28 -9.81 -12.01
CA GLN A 25 1.21 -10.45 -11.23
C GLN A 25 0.36 -9.43 -10.47
N LEU A 26 0.93 -8.31 -10.07
CA LEU A 26 0.26 -7.37 -9.17
C LEU A 26 0.71 -5.94 -9.43
N SER A 27 -0.25 -5.03 -9.37
CA SER A 27 -0.01 -3.60 -9.32
C SER A 27 -0.52 -3.06 -7.99
N LEU A 28 0.31 -2.28 -7.30
CA LEU A 28 -0.03 -1.55 -6.09
C LEU A 28 0.27 -0.08 -6.33
N SER A 29 -0.66 0.80 -6.01
CA SER A 29 -0.40 2.24 -6.03
C SER A 29 -1.13 2.95 -4.92
N GLY A 30 -0.52 3.96 -4.32
CA GLY A 30 -1.16 4.68 -3.22
C GLY A 30 -0.26 5.70 -2.55
N GLN A 31 -0.77 6.23 -1.46
CA GLN A 31 -0.11 7.23 -0.64
C GLN A 31 -0.16 6.80 0.81
N GLY A 32 0.84 7.20 1.59
CA GLY A 32 0.84 6.95 3.01
C GLY A 32 1.56 8.02 3.80
N THR A 33 1.42 7.92 5.11
CA THR A 33 2.10 8.75 6.09
C THR A 33 2.72 7.86 7.17
N LEU A 34 3.88 8.27 7.67
CA LEU A 34 4.53 7.74 8.86
C LEU A 34 4.80 8.90 9.81
N SER A 35 4.09 8.95 10.92
CA SER A 35 4.25 9.96 11.96
C SER A 35 5.48 9.68 12.83
N PRO A 36 6.08 10.70 13.48
CA PRO A 36 7.23 10.53 14.36
C PRO A 36 6.99 9.55 15.53
N ASP A 37 5.75 9.44 15.99
CA ASP A 37 5.33 8.51 17.03
C ASP A 37 5.15 7.06 16.51
N GLY A 38 5.53 6.79 15.26
CA GLY A 38 5.49 5.49 14.62
C GLY A 38 4.13 5.14 14.02
N ARG A 39 3.08 5.96 14.17
CA ARG A 39 1.79 5.69 13.53
C ARG A 39 1.94 5.78 12.01
N TYR A 40 1.41 4.79 11.30
CA TYR A 40 1.40 4.79 9.85
C TYR A 40 0.01 4.51 9.30
N LEU A 41 -0.28 5.12 8.16
CA LEU A 41 -1.48 4.88 7.36
C LEU A 41 -1.07 4.88 5.89
N PHE A 42 -1.42 3.83 5.18
CA PHE A 42 -1.30 3.75 3.73
C PHE A 42 -2.67 3.52 3.13
N ARG A 43 -2.99 4.25 2.06
CA ARG A 43 -4.21 4.13 1.28
C ARG A 43 -3.85 4.03 -0.19
N GLY A 44 -4.37 3.01 -0.86
CA GLY A 44 -4.07 2.76 -2.24
C GLY A 44 -5.06 1.85 -2.93
N THR A 45 -4.64 1.35 -4.07
CA THR A 45 -5.34 0.39 -4.89
C THR A 45 -4.44 -0.78 -5.17
N LEU A 46 -5.02 -1.97 -5.10
CA LEU A 46 -4.38 -3.23 -5.42
C LEU A 46 -5.11 -3.83 -6.62
N GLN A 47 -4.36 -4.15 -7.67
CA GLN A 47 -4.90 -4.64 -8.93
C GLN A 47 -4.17 -5.92 -9.35
N PRO A 48 -4.87 -7.06 -9.47
CA PRO A 48 -4.28 -8.27 -10.03
C PRO A 48 -3.97 -8.06 -11.52
N ARG A 49 -2.90 -8.71 -12.00
CA ARG A 49 -2.49 -8.72 -13.42
C ARG A 49 -2.61 -10.13 -14.00
N GLN A 50 -2.51 -10.25 -15.32
CA GLN A 50 -2.66 -11.52 -16.03
C GLN A 50 -1.71 -12.62 -15.54
N GLY A 51 -0.54 -12.29 -15.00
CA GLY A 51 0.38 -13.27 -14.42
C GLY A 51 0.01 -13.77 -13.02
N MET A 52 -1.08 -13.28 -12.41
CA MET A 52 -1.51 -13.69 -11.08
C MET A 52 -2.27 -15.01 -11.11
N PRO A 53 -1.86 -16.01 -10.31
CA PRO A 53 -2.64 -17.23 -10.15
C PRO A 53 -4.08 -16.92 -9.70
N PRO A 54 -5.12 -17.58 -10.27
CA PRO A 54 -6.52 -17.25 -10.01
C PRO A 54 -6.91 -17.28 -8.53
N LEU A 55 -6.41 -18.25 -7.77
CA LEU A 55 -6.68 -18.35 -6.32
C LEU A 55 -6.12 -17.16 -5.54
N LEU A 56 -4.96 -16.64 -5.94
CA LEU A 56 -4.36 -15.46 -5.31
C LEU A 56 -5.11 -14.19 -5.71
N ALA A 57 -5.57 -14.10 -6.98
CA ALA A 57 -6.38 -12.99 -7.44
C ALA A 57 -7.67 -12.87 -6.60
N LEU A 58 -8.30 -14.01 -6.25
CA LEU A 58 -9.48 -14.02 -5.37
C LEU A 58 -9.21 -13.44 -3.97
N LEU A 59 -8.01 -13.61 -3.41
CA LEU A 59 -7.65 -13.02 -2.12
C LEU A 59 -7.48 -11.50 -2.20
N VAL A 60 -6.94 -11.03 -3.34
CA VAL A 60 -6.74 -9.60 -3.62
C VAL A 60 -8.06 -8.89 -3.94
N THR A 61 -9.03 -9.58 -4.54
CA THR A 61 -10.34 -9.02 -4.91
C THR A 61 -11.43 -9.27 -3.87
N ARG A 62 -11.11 -9.79 -2.68
CA ARG A 62 -12.09 -9.91 -1.58
C ARG A 62 -12.73 -8.54 -1.32
N PRO A 63 -14.03 -8.50 -1.00
CA PRO A 63 -14.84 -7.30 -1.21
C PRO A 63 -14.46 -6.20 -0.22
N ALA A 64 -13.54 -5.34 -0.64
CA ALA A 64 -13.54 -3.96 -0.21
C ALA A 64 -14.58 -3.23 -1.07
N SER A 65 -15.84 -3.30 -0.63
CA SER A 65 -16.99 -2.53 -1.12
C SER A 65 -17.01 -2.21 -2.63
N LYS A 66 -17.63 -3.10 -3.41
CA LYS A 66 -18.47 -2.85 -4.60
C LYS A 66 -18.22 -1.53 -5.39
N ASN A 67 -16.98 -1.20 -5.76
CA ASN A 67 -16.69 -0.07 -6.64
C ASN A 67 -15.67 -0.52 -7.68
N GLU A 68 -16.03 -0.27 -8.94
CA GLU A 68 -15.31 -0.47 -10.21
C GLU A 68 -14.54 -1.80 -10.41
N PRO A 69 -14.86 -2.58 -11.46
CA PRO A 69 -14.12 -3.79 -11.77
C PRO A 69 -12.65 -3.47 -12.07
N GLY A 70 -11.74 -3.91 -11.19
CA GLY A 70 -10.29 -3.96 -11.47
C GLY A 70 -9.37 -3.28 -10.46
N ARG A 71 -9.86 -2.49 -9.49
CA ARG A 71 -9.01 -1.87 -8.45
C ARG A 71 -9.60 -2.07 -7.06
N THR A 72 -9.00 -2.96 -6.28
CA THR A 72 -9.41 -3.17 -4.89
C THR A 72 -8.84 -2.05 -4.03
N PRO A 73 -9.66 -1.23 -3.33
CA PRO A 73 -9.14 -0.27 -2.38
C PRO A 73 -8.43 -1.01 -1.25
N TRP A 74 -7.22 -0.56 -0.92
CA TRP A 74 -6.36 -1.19 0.07
C TRP A 74 -5.92 -0.16 1.10
N GLN A 75 -6.13 -0.47 2.36
CA GLN A 75 -5.70 0.36 3.48
C GLN A 75 -4.95 -0.49 4.49
N ILE A 76 -3.75 -0.05 4.86
CA ILE A 76 -3.02 -0.59 6.00
C ILE A 76 -2.78 0.55 6.97
N GLN A 77 -3.02 0.29 8.25
CA GLN A 77 -2.69 1.22 9.31
C GLN A 77 -2.11 0.48 10.51
N GLY A 78 -1.31 1.17 11.29
CA GLY A 78 -0.72 0.60 12.49
C GLY A 78 0.20 1.58 13.20
N LYS A 79 1.00 1.05 14.11
CA LYS A 79 2.05 1.78 14.81
C LYS A 79 3.32 0.95 14.80
N TRP A 80 4.37 1.46 14.18
CA TRP A 80 5.70 0.89 14.28
C TRP A 80 6.25 1.18 15.66
N LEU A 81 6.38 0.15 16.50
CA LEU A 81 7.10 0.24 17.75
C LEU A 81 8.56 -0.08 17.43
N PRO A 82 9.51 0.84 17.62
CA PRO A 82 10.92 0.48 17.49
C PRO A 82 11.19 -0.68 18.44
N GLN A 83 11.73 -1.80 17.93
CA GLN A 83 12.30 -2.78 18.82
C GLN A 83 13.43 -2.08 19.58
N GLU A 84 13.32 -2.07 20.91
CA GLU A 84 14.45 -1.76 21.78
C GLU A 84 15.58 -2.68 21.33
N GLN A 85 16.67 -2.11 20.82
CA GLN A 85 17.88 -2.89 20.57
C GLN A 85 18.33 -3.38 21.95
N LYS A 86 18.13 -4.66 22.22
CA LYS A 86 18.61 -5.32 23.43
C LYS A 86 20.13 -5.45 23.38
#